data_AF-A0A4D6EJ19-F1
#
_entry.id   AF-A0A4D6EJ19-F1
#
_cell.length_a   1.000
_cell.length_b   1.000
_cell.length_c   1.000
_cell.angle_alpha   90.00
_cell.angle_beta   90.00
_cell.angle_gamma   90.00
#
_symmetry.space_group_name_H-M   'P 1'
#
loop_
_entity.id
_entity.type
_entity.pdbx_description
1 polymer ?
#
loop_
_entity_poly.entity_id
_entity_poly.type
_entity_poly.pdbx_seq_one_letter_code
_entity_poly.pdbx_strand_id
1 'polypeptide(L)'
;ENWVLEHAKLKARVEVLEKNKRNFMGEDLESLSLKELQSLEHQLDAAIKSIRSRKNQAMFESISALQKKDKALQDHNNTLLKKIKEREKNTSQQEGQLIQSSNNSSILQPQYCMTSSRDAFVERVGGENVGASSLTEPNSL
;
A
#
# COMPACT_ATOMS: atom_id res chain seq x y z
N GLU A 1 -38.88 46.31 -8.94
CA GLU A 1 -39.79 45.18 -9.28
C GLU A 1 -39.09 43.87 -9.62
N ASN A 2 -38.05 43.84 -10.46
CA ASN A 2 -37.38 42.59 -10.87
C ASN A 2 -36.83 41.72 -9.71
N TRP A 3 -36.30 42.35 -8.66
CA TRP A 3 -35.71 41.62 -7.52
C TRP A 3 -36.70 40.73 -6.77
N VAL A 4 -37.96 41.16 -6.62
CA VAL A 4 -38.99 40.39 -5.90
C VAL A 4 -39.33 39.11 -6.67
N LEU A 5 -39.42 39.22 -8.00
CA LEU A 5 -39.68 38.07 -8.87
C LEU A 5 -38.52 37.07 -8.87
N GLU A 6 -37.28 37.57 -9.02
CA GLU A 6 -36.09 36.72 -8.98
C GLU A 6 -35.89 36.04 -7.63
N HIS A 7 -36.16 36.76 -6.53
CA HIS A 7 -36.17 36.18 -5.19
C HIS A 7 -37.21 35.07 -5.05
N ALA A 8 -38.45 35.28 -5.50
CA ALA A 8 -39.50 34.27 -5.45
C ALA A 8 -39.13 33.02 -6.26
N LYS A 9 -38.54 33.21 -7.45
CA LYS A 9 -38.06 32.12 -8.31
C LYS A 9 -36.91 31.33 -7.66
N LEU A 10 -35.97 32.02 -7.02
CA LEU A 10 -34.87 31.38 -6.30
C LEU A 10 -35.40 30.59 -5.10
N LYS A 11 -36.31 31.18 -4.33
CA LYS A 11 -36.93 30.53 -3.18
C LYS A 11 -37.66 29.24 -3.57
N ALA A 12 -38.46 29.27 -4.63
CA ALA A 12 -39.13 28.08 -5.15
C ALA A 12 -38.14 26.97 -5.57
N ARG A 13 -36.99 27.34 -6.17
CA ARG A 13 -35.93 26.38 -6.51
C ARG A 13 -35.32 25.74 -5.27
N VAL A 14 -35.05 26.52 -4.22
CA VAL A 14 -34.52 26.00 -2.95
C VAL A 14 -35.51 25.02 -2.32
N GLU A 15 -36.79 25.38 -2.25
CA GLU A 15 -37.83 24.52 -1.69
C GLU A 15 -37.93 23.17 -2.41
N VAL A 16 -37.83 23.17 -3.75
CA VAL A 16 -37.79 21.93 -4.55
C VAL A 16 -36.54 21.10 -4.24
N LEU A 17 -35.36 21.73 -4.13
CA LEU A 17 -34.13 21.02 -3.81
C LEU A 17 -34.15 20.41 -2.40
N GLU A 18 -34.68 21.14 -1.42
CA GLU A 18 -34.83 20.65 -0.06
C GLU A 18 -35.82 19.49 0.02
N LYS A 19 -36.95 19.59 -0.69
CA LYS A 19 -37.90 18.48 -0.81
C LYS A 19 -37.24 17.26 -1.43
N ASN A 20 -36.51 17.42 -2.54
CA ASN A 20 -35.79 16.32 -3.18
C ASN A 20 -34.77 15.69 -2.24
N LYS A 21 -34.02 16.50 -1.47
CA LYS A 21 -33.07 16.00 -0.46
C LYS A 21 -33.79 15.11 0.56
N ARG A 22 -34.92 15.55 1.11
CA ARG A 22 -35.72 14.76 2.06
C ARG A 22 -36.19 13.44 1.44
N ASN A 23 -36.71 13.48 0.21
CA ASN A 23 -37.09 12.27 -0.51
C ASN A 23 -35.91 11.30 -0.68
N PHE A 24 -34.72 11.78 -1.08
CA PHE A 24 -33.51 10.93 -1.18
C PHE A 24 -33.06 10.35 0.16
N MET A 25 -33.43 10.97 1.28
CA MET A 25 -33.20 10.45 2.64
C MET A 25 -34.31 9.51 3.13
N GLY A 26 -35.33 9.27 2.32
CA GLY A 26 -36.47 8.41 2.65
C GLY A 26 -37.56 9.12 3.46
N GLU A 27 -37.58 10.45 3.47
CA GLU A 27 -38.57 11.28 4.16
C GLU A 27 -39.65 11.80 3.17
N ASP A 28 -40.83 12.20 3.67
CA ASP A 28 -41.95 12.80 2.91
C ASP A 28 -42.44 12.01 1.67
N LEU A 29 -42.27 10.68 1.69
CA LEU A 29 -42.54 9.80 0.55
C LEU A 29 -44.04 9.60 0.27
N GLU A 30 -44.92 9.86 1.25
CA GLU A 30 -46.37 9.67 1.11
C GLU A 30 -46.97 10.55 0.00
N SER A 31 -46.29 11.65 -0.34
CA SER A 31 -46.71 12.58 -1.39
C SER A 31 -46.32 12.14 -2.80
N LEU A 32 -45.54 11.07 -2.95
CA LEU A 32 -45.03 10.60 -4.23
C LEU A 32 -45.94 9.52 -4.83
N SER A 33 -46.12 9.59 -6.15
CA SER A 33 -46.74 8.52 -6.91
C SER A 33 -45.80 7.31 -7.03
N LEU A 34 -46.36 6.13 -7.34
CA LEU A 34 -45.58 4.91 -7.56
C LEU A 34 -44.47 5.10 -8.62
N LYS A 35 -44.77 5.84 -9.70
CA LYS A 35 -43.80 6.12 -10.77
C LYS A 35 -42.64 7.00 -10.28
N GLU A 36 -42.93 7.99 -9.45
CA GLU A 36 -41.91 8.85 -8.86
C GLU A 36 -41.05 8.09 -7.86
N LEU A 37 -41.65 7.21 -7.06
CA LEU A 37 -40.93 6.35 -6.12
C LEU A 37 -39.97 5.38 -6.84
N GLN A 38 -40.44 4.75 -7.93
CA GLN A 38 -39.57 3.91 -8.78
C GLN A 38 -38.42 4.69 -9.40
N SER A 39 -38.67 5.93 -9.84
CA SER A 39 -37.62 6.80 -10.37
C SER A 39 -36.61 7.18 -9.29
N LEU A 40 -37.08 7.47 -8.07
CA LEU A 40 -36.24 7.77 -6.91
C LEU A 40 -35.34 6.59 -6.55
N GLU A 41 -35.90 5.39 -6.48
CA GLU A 41 -35.17 4.14 -6.23
C GLU A 41 -34.08 3.91 -7.28
N HIS A 42 -34.43 4.05 -8.57
CA HIS A 42 -33.47 3.89 -9.66
C HIS A 42 -32.31 4.89 -9.58
N GLN A 43 -32.61 6.17 -9.25
CA GLN A 43 -31.60 7.20 -9.07
C GLN A 43 -30.66 6.88 -7.91
N LEU A 44 -31.19 6.41 -6.78
CA LEU A 44 -30.40 6.01 -5.61
C LEU A 44 -29.50 4.81 -5.92
N ASP A 45 -30.03 3.76 -6.55
CA ASP A 45 -29.25 2.59 -6.94
C ASP A 45 -28.10 2.96 -7.89
N ALA A 46 -28.37 3.77 -8.92
CA ALA A 46 -27.35 4.25 -9.85
C ALA A 46 -26.28 5.10 -9.15
N ALA A 47 -26.68 6.01 -8.25
CA ALA A 47 -25.76 6.85 -7.49
C ALA A 47 -24.86 6.01 -6.58
N ILE A 48 -25.44 5.03 -5.86
CA ILE A 48 -24.70 4.13 -4.98
C ILE A 48 -23.69 3.30 -5.77
N LYS A 49 -24.08 2.74 -6.91
CA LYS A 49 -23.17 2.02 -7.82
C LYS A 49 -22.01 2.90 -8.28
N SER A 50 -22.29 4.15 -8.67
CA SER A 50 -21.27 5.12 -9.09
C SER A 50 -20.29 5.45 -7.96
N ILE A 51 -20.79 5.71 -6.75
CA ILE A 51 -19.96 6.01 -5.57
C ILE A 51 -19.04 4.83 -5.24
N ARG A 52 -19.58 3.60 -5.20
CA ARG A 52 -18.79 2.39 -4.94
C ARG A 52 -17.72 2.19 -6.01
N SER A 53 -18.08 2.34 -7.29
CA SER A 53 -17.14 2.23 -8.41
C SER A 53 -15.97 3.22 -8.25
N ARG A 54 -16.26 4.50 -7.97
CA ARG A 54 -15.23 5.53 -7.78
C ARG A 54 -14.34 5.24 -6.57
N LYS A 55 -14.92 4.79 -5.45
CA LYS A 55 -14.16 4.41 -4.25
C LYS A 55 -13.22 3.24 -4.54
N ASN A 56 -13.72 2.22 -5.24
CA ASN A 56 -12.92 1.05 -5.59
C ASN A 56 -11.79 1.43 -6.55
N GLN A 57 -12.08 2.27 -7.55
CA GLN A 57 -11.08 2.77 -8.49
C GLN A 57 -9.93 3.49 -7.76
N ALA A 58 -10.26 4.44 -6.87
CA ALA A 58 -9.26 5.15 -6.07
C ALA A 58 -8.44 4.20 -5.18
N MET A 59 -9.07 3.16 -4.62
CA MET A 59 -8.39 2.14 -3.82
C MET A 59 -7.42 1.32 -4.66
N PHE A 60 -7.82 0.86 -5.86
CA PHE A 60 -6.96 0.11 -6.77
C PHE A 60 -5.77 0.95 -7.25
N GLU A 61 -5.98 2.23 -7.51
CA GLU A 61 -4.90 3.17 -7.86
C GLU A 61 -3.88 3.29 -6.72
N SER A 62 -4.36 3.44 -5.48
CA SER A 62 -3.50 3.50 -4.29
C SER A 62 -2.70 2.21 -4.09
N ILE A 63 -3.37 1.04 -4.19
CA ILE A 63 -2.72 -0.27 -4.09
C ILE A 63 -1.63 -0.41 -5.16
N SER A 64 -1.97 -0.09 -6.42
CA SER A 64 -1.04 -0.17 -7.55
C SER A 64 0.18 0.75 -7.35
N ALA A 65 -0.05 1.97 -6.84
CA ALA A 65 1.03 2.91 -6.56
C ALA A 65 1.95 2.41 -5.44
N LEU A 66 1.41 1.77 -4.40
CA LEU A 66 2.21 1.19 -3.33
C LEU A 66 3.00 -0.04 -3.79
N GLN A 67 2.38 -0.95 -4.55
CA GLN A 67 3.06 -2.12 -5.10
C GLN A 67 4.23 -1.74 -6.01
N LYS A 68 4.08 -0.68 -6.82
CA LYS A 68 5.20 -0.15 -7.63
C LYS A 68 6.35 0.38 -6.77
N LYS A 69 6.05 1.07 -5.67
CA LYS A 69 7.07 1.56 -4.72
C LYS A 69 7.78 0.42 -4.02
N ASP A 70 7.03 -0.57 -3.53
CA ASP A 70 7.58 -1.75 -2.87
C ASP A 70 8.56 -2.49 -3.81
N LYS A 71 8.15 -2.75 -5.04
CA LYS A 71 9.01 -3.38 -6.05
C LYS A 71 10.29 -2.56 -6.30
N ALA A 72 10.19 -1.25 -6.48
CA ALA A 72 11.35 -0.39 -6.71
C ALA A 72 12.34 -0.42 -5.52
N LEU A 73 11.82 -0.44 -4.29
CA LEU A 73 12.65 -0.55 -3.08
C LEU A 73 13.31 -1.92 -2.96
N GLN A 74 12.59 -3.01 -3.26
CA GLN A 74 13.16 -4.35 -3.30
C GLN A 74 14.29 -4.45 -4.33
N ASP A 75 14.09 -3.91 -5.54
CA ASP A 75 15.11 -3.88 -6.59
C ASP A 75 16.34 -3.08 -6.16
N HIS A 76 16.16 -1.95 -5.47
CA HIS A 76 17.25 -1.15 -4.93
C HIS A 76 18.03 -1.90 -3.82
N ASN A 77 17.31 -2.49 -2.87
CA ASN A 77 17.90 -3.27 -1.77
C ASN A 77 18.69 -4.47 -2.30
N ASN A 78 18.15 -5.20 -3.29
CA ASN A 78 18.84 -6.30 -3.95
C ASN A 78 20.13 -5.84 -4.65
N THR A 79 20.10 -4.66 -5.26
CA THR A 79 21.28 -4.05 -5.88
C THR A 79 22.35 -3.71 -4.84
N LEU A 80 21.96 -3.09 -3.72
CA LEU A 80 22.87 -2.78 -2.62
C LEU A 80 23.48 -4.04 -2.01
N LEU A 81 22.68 -5.08 -1.78
CA LEU A 81 23.14 -6.35 -1.25
C LEU A 81 24.21 -6.99 -2.15
N LYS A 82 24.01 -6.95 -3.49
CA LYS A 82 25.03 -7.41 -4.44
C LYS A 82 26.33 -6.60 -4.34
N LYS A 83 26.24 -5.27 -4.26
CA LYS A 83 27.40 -4.37 -4.10
C LYS A 83 28.14 -4.56 -2.78
N ILE A 84 27.43 -4.94 -1.71
CA ILE A 84 28.05 -5.26 -0.41
C ILE A 84 28.84 -6.57 -0.55
N LYS A 85 28.21 -7.63 -1.07
CA LYS A 85 28.85 -8.93 -1.29
C LYS A 85 30.09 -8.84 -2.19
N GLU A 86 30.05 -8.01 -3.23
CA GLU A 86 31.19 -7.77 -4.11
C GLU A 86 32.34 -7.06 -3.38
N ARG A 87 32.05 -6.04 -2.57
CA ARG A 87 33.06 -5.33 -1.78
C ARG A 87 33.70 -6.24 -0.73
N GLU A 88 32.90 -7.05 -0.03
CA GLU A 88 33.42 -8.03 0.94
C GLU A 88 34.40 -9.00 0.27
N LYS A 89 34.06 -9.53 -0.92
CA LYS A 89 34.96 -10.40 -1.68
C LYS A 89 36.27 -9.69 -2.08
N ASN A 90 36.19 -8.43 -2.50
CA ASN A 90 37.38 -7.66 -2.90
C ASN A 90 38.29 -7.32 -1.71
N THR A 91 37.72 -7.00 -0.54
CA THR A 91 38.50 -6.74 0.69
C THR A 91 39.24 -8.00 1.16
N SER A 92 38.58 -9.16 1.16
CA SER A 92 39.24 -10.43 1.51
C SER A 92 40.36 -10.83 0.53
N GLN A 93 40.30 -10.38 -0.73
CA GLN A 93 41.38 -10.58 -1.71
C GLN A 93 42.55 -9.61 -1.51
N GLN A 94 42.29 -8.36 -1.10
CA GLN A 94 43.35 -7.40 -0.77
C GLN A 94 44.12 -7.78 0.49
N GLU A 95 43.46 -8.31 1.53
CA GLU A 95 44.16 -8.85 2.71
C GLU A 95 45.11 -10.01 2.35
N GLY A 96 44.74 -10.86 1.39
CA GLY A 96 45.62 -11.93 0.87
C GLY A 96 46.84 -11.42 0.08
N GLN A 97 46.75 -10.22 -0.51
CA GLN A 97 47.84 -9.62 -1.30
C GLN A 97 48.82 -8.79 -0.44
N LEU A 98 48.35 -8.20 0.66
CA LEU A 98 49.21 -7.41 1.55
C LEU A 98 50.15 -8.29 2.41
N ILE A 99 49.81 -9.56 2.62
CA ILE A 99 50.65 -10.54 3.34
C ILE A 99 51.86 -11.00 2.50
N GLN A 100 51.83 -10.89 1.16
CA GLN A 100 52.95 -11.32 0.31
C GLN A 100 54.05 -10.25 0.12
N SER A 101 53.82 -8.98 0.47
CA SER A 101 54.83 -7.91 0.30
C SER A 101 55.68 -7.60 1.55
N SER A 102 55.51 -8.31 2.67
CA SER A 102 56.28 -8.03 3.91
C SER A 102 57.38 -9.07 4.25
N ASN A 103 57.76 -9.95 3.33
CA ASN A 103 58.79 -10.97 3.61
C ASN A 103 60.26 -10.48 3.50
N ASN A 104 60.50 -9.17 3.46
CA ASN A 104 61.86 -8.61 3.48
C ASN A 104 61.99 -7.46 4.48
N SER A 105 61.77 -7.68 5.78
CA SER A 105 62.61 -7.09 6.83
C SER A 105 62.29 -7.65 8.21
N SER A 106 63.34 -7.85 8.97
CA SER A 106 63.42 -8.55 10.24
C SER A 106 62.72 -7.83 11.41
N ILE A 107 61.99 -8.60 12.23
CA ILE A 107 61.90 -8.50 13.71
C ILE A 107 61.26 -7.21 14.31
N LEU A 108 60.00 -7.31 14.80
CA LEU A 108 59.59 -7.10 16.21
C LEU A 108 58.05 -7.16 16.44
N GLN A 109 57.66 -8.08 17.33
CA GLN A 109 56.50 -8.16 18.27
C GLN A 109 55.03 -7.95 17.79
N PRO A 110 54.11 -8.91 18.07
CA PRO A 110 52.67 -8.72 17.88
C PRO A 110 52.03 -7.93 19.04
N GLN A 111 51.42 -6.78 18.74
CA GLN A 111 50.43 -6.16 19.63
C GLN A 111 49.03 -6.71 19.31
N TYR A 112 48.40 -7.29 20.33
CA TYR A 112 47.02 -7.76 20.33
C TYR A 112 46.07 -6.56 20.24
N CYS A 113 45.26 -6.49 19.18
CA CYS A 113 44.14 -5.57 19.11
C CYS A 113 42.89 -6.31 19.61
N MET A 114 42.42 -5.94 20.81
CA MET A 114 41.14 -6.43 21.35
C MET A 114 40.01 -5.67 20.65
N THR A 115 39.22 -6.36 19.82
CA THR A 115 37.86 -5.90 19.52
C THR A 115 36.87 -6.83 20.19
N SER A 116 36.22 -6.26 21.21
CA SER A 116 35.25 -6.90 22.08
C SER A 116 33.95 -7.24 21.35
N SER A 117 33.34 -8.32 21.83
CA SER A 117 31.91 -8.64 21.81
C SER A 117 31.27 -9.14 20.51
N ARG A 118 31.26 -10.47 20.45
CA ARG A 118 30.15 -11.33 20.03
C ARG A 118 28.79 -10.71 20.35
N ASP A 119 27.91 -10.67 19.36
CA ASP A 119 26.55 -11.16 19.54
C ASP A 119 26.23 -12.11 18.38
N ALA A 120 25.91 -13.35 18.77
CA ALA A 120 25.55 -14.42 17.87
C ALA A 120 24.05 -14.34 17.60
N PHE A 121 23.65 -14.28 16.33
CA PHE A 121 22.37 -14.84 15.92
C PHE A 121 22.60 -15.81 14.77
N VAL A 122 22.20 -17.05 15.06
CA VAL A 122 22.49 -18.28 14.33
C VAL A 122 21.88 -18.27 12.93
N GLU A 123 22.73 -18.50 11.95
CA GLU A 123 22.34 -18.98 10.62
C GLU A 123 22.01 -20.48 10.73
N ARG A 124 20.78 -20.87 10.38
CA ARG A 124 20.44 -22.27 10.08
C ARG A 124 19.97 -22.35 8.64
N VAL A 125 20.85 -22.83 7.77
CA VAL A 125 20.56 -23.19 6.38
C VAL A 125 20.01 -24.62 6.33
N GLY A 126 18.99 -24.84 5.49
CA GLY A 126 18.86 -26.08 4.71
C GLY A 126 17.54 -26.83 4.85
N GLY A 127 16.91 -27.11 3.70
CA GLY A 127 15.99 -28.24 3.55
C GLY A 127 14.77 -27.98 2.66
N GLU A 128 14.91 -28.26 1.37
CA GLU A 128 13.78 -28.47 0.44
C GLU A 128 12.87 -29.60 0.96
N ASN A 129 11.55 -29.45 0.86
CA ASN A 129 10.71 -30.60 0.54
C ASN A 129 9.39 -30.21 -0.13
N VAL A 130 9.07 -31.02 -1.12
CA VAL A 130 7.91 -31.05 -2.00
C VAL A 130 6.66 -31.46 -1.22
N GLY A 131 5.48 -30.98 -1.62
CA GLY A 131 4.24 -31.74 -1.46
C GLY A 131 3.08 -31.03 -0.76
N ALA A 132 2.06 -30.74 -1.57
CA ALA A 132 0.63 -30.93 -1.31
C ALA A 132 0.10 -30.79 0.13
N SER A 133 -0.84 -29.87 0.35
CA SER A 133 -2.27 -30.22 0.48
C SER A 133 -3.07 -29.03 1.01
N SER A 134 -4.29 -28.93 0.49
CA SER A 134 -5.39 -28.07 0.91
C SER A 134 -5.52 -27.91 2.42
N LEU A 135 -5.74 -26.68 2.88
CA LEU A 135 -6.43 -26.43 4.15
C LEU A 135 -7.73 -25.68 3.87
N THR A 136 -8.80 -26.47 3.93
CA THR A 136 -10.19 -26.07 4.10
C THR A 136 -10.38 -25.18 5.33
N GLU A 137 -11.22 -24.16 5.19
CA GLU A 137 -11.84 -23.45 6.30
C GLU A 137 -12.59 -24.42 7.22
N PRO A 138 -12.58 -24.16 8.53
CA PRO A 138 -13.82 -24.28 9.28
C PRO A 138 -14.04 -23.09 10.21
N ASN A 139 -15.15 -22.38 10.04
CA ASN A 139 -16.18 -22.34 11.07
C ASN A 139 -17.37 -21.45 10.68
N SER A 140 -18.52 -22.10 10.58
CA SER A 140 -19.83 -21.48 10.73
C SER A 140 -20.08 -21.11 12.19
N LEU A 141 -20.64 -19.92 12.41
CA LEU A 141 -21.93 -19.69 13.05
C LEU A 141 -22.54 -18.41 12.48
#